data_AF-A0A7K4MMZ5-F1
#
_entry.id   AF-A0A7K4MMZ5-F1
#
_cell.length_a   1.000
_cell.length_b   1.000
_cell.length_c   1.000
_cell.angle_alpha   90.00
_cell.angle_beta   90.00
_cell.angle_gamma   90.00
#
_symmetry.space_group_name_H-M   'P 1'
#
loop_
_entity.id
_entity.type
_entity.pdbx_description
1 polymer ?
#
loop_
_entity_poly.entity_id
_entity_poly.type
_entity_poly.pdbx_seq_one_letter_code
_entity_poly.pdbx_strand_id
1 'polypeptide(L)'
;MPTRLRKTRKLRGGRHMGWGQVGQHRASGHKGGLGQSGMLKHHFSSMLKDDPDHFGHSSLNPPQRNIIKKLTNVRDLDDLYSQHGKQENDKKILDLKALGFDKLLGGGQIKKAYSNKIDQFTSKAEDKVKNAGGELVKKKKKIDRFTSKAEDKVKNAGEELVKKNG
;
A
#
# COMPACT_ATOMS: atom_id res chain seq x y z
N MET A 1 9.93 32.77 21.76
CA MET A 1 10.37 31.46 22.30
C MET A 1 10.66 31.57 23.79
N PRO A 2 10.12 30.69 24.65
CA PRO A 2 10.34 30.78 26.10
C PRO A 2 11.78 30.36 26.46
N THR A 3 12.63 31.35 26.69
CA THR A 3 14.03 31.16 27.13
C THR A 3 14.15 30.81 28.61
N ARG A 4 13.10 31.08 29.40
CA ARG A 4 13.04 30.88 30.86
C ARG A 4 13.11 29.41 31.28
N LEU A 5 12.46 28.51 30.53
CA LEU A 5 12.36 27.09 30.87
C LEU A 5 13.53 26.23 30.37
N ARG A 6 14.53 26.84 29.72
CA ARG A 6 15.70 26.09 29.22
C ARG A 6 16.60 25.67 30.38
N LYS A 7 16.97 24.37 30.40
CA LYS A 7 17.89 23.81 31.41
C LYS A 7 19.20 24.59 31.57
N THR A 8 19.66 25.24 30.51
CA THR A 8 20.88 26.06 30.51
C THR A 8 20.85 27.19 31.53
N ARG A 9 19.69 27.77 31.84
CA ARG A 9 19.61 28.84 32.85
C ARG A 9 19.88 28.32 34.26
N LYS A 10 19.33 27.16 34.61
CA LYS A 10 19.54 26.50 35.92
C LYS A 10 20.98 26.00 36.08
N LEU A 11 21.61 25.56 34.98
CA LEU A 11 22.94 24.96 35.00
C LEU A 11 24.09 25.97 34.84
N ARG A 12 23.80 27.27 34.61
CA ARG A 12 24.81 28.34 34.61
C ARG A 12 25.43 28.46 36.01
N GLY A 13 26.76 28.54 36.07
CA GLY A 13 27.53 28.46 37.31
C GLY A 13 28.00 27.05 37.67
N GLY A 14 27.43 26.01 37.05
CA GLY A 14 27.95 24.66 37.12
C GLY A 14 29.10 24.44 36.13
N ARG A 15 30.08 23.61 36.50
CA ARG A 15 31.29 23.35 35.70
C ARG A 15 31.04 22.57 34.40
N HIS A 16 30.03 21.69 34.36
CA HIS A 16 29.90 20.66 33.31
C HIS A 16 28.57 20.65 32.54
N MET A 17 27.64 21.57 32.82
CA MET A 17 26.33 21.68 32.14
C MET A 17 25.52 20.37 32.05
N GLY A 18 25.74 19.43 32.99
CA GLY A 18 25.06 18.13 33.05
C GLY A 18 25.76 16.97 32.31
N TRP A 19 26.96 17.15 31.76
CA TRP A 19 27.69 16.10 31.02
C TRP A 19 28.67 15.27 31.87
N GLY A 20 28.69 15.49 33.18
CA GLY A 20 29.61 14.82 34.11
C GLY A 20 31.04 15.33 34.03
N GLN A 21 31.91 14.90 34.96
CA GLN A 21 33.29 15.38 35.05
C GLN A 21 34.25 14.70 34.06
N VAL A 22 34.08 13.40 33.80
CA VAL A 22 35.06 12.58 33.06
C VAL A 22 34.71 12.46 31.57
N GLY A 23 33.47 12.08 31.26
CA GLY A 23 33.00 11.82 29.89
C GLY A 23 32.86 13.08 29.03
N GLN A 24 32.36 14.17 29.63
CA GLN A 24 32.13 15.50 29.02
C GLN A 24 31.35 15.49 27.68
N HIS A 25 30.96 16.67 27.21
CA HIS A 25 30.37 16.80 25.87
C HIS A 25 31.45 16.89 24.80
N ARG A 26 31.94 15.74 24.35
CA ARG A 26 32.89 15.65 23.23
C ARG A 26 32.18 15.53 21.89
N ALA A 27 32.96 15.58 20.81
CA ALA A 27 32.48 15.45 19.43
C ALA A 27 31.96 14.03 19.09
N SER A 28 31.78 13.73 17.81
CA SER A 28 31.21 12.47 17.30
C SER A 28 31.91 11.19 17.78
N GLY A 29 33.19 11.27 18.15
CA GLY A 29 33.92 10.13 18.73
C GLY A 29 33.26 9.55 19.99
N HIS A 30 32.72 10.41 20.86
CA HIS A 30 32.00 9.95 22.07
C HIS A 30 30.68 9.26 21.75
N LYS A 31 30.11 9.50 20.56
CA LYS A 31 28.88 8.85 20.10
C LYS A 31 29.15 7.54 19.35
N GLY A 32 30.43 7.18 19.14
CA GLY A 32 30.80 6.06 18.29
C GLY A 32 30.67 6.36 16.80
N GLY A 33 30.88 7.62 16.40
CA GLY A 33 30.84 8.07 15.01
C GLY A 33 29.66 9.01 14.70
N LEU A 34 29.51 9.35 13.43
CA LEU A 34 28.47 10.27 12.95
C LEU A 34 27.31 9.47 12.35
N GLY A 35 26.08 9.81 12.73
CA GLY A 35 24.89 9.20 12.15
C GLY A 35 24.73 7.73 12.56
N GLN A 36 24.45 6.88 11.57
CA GLN A 36 24.19 5.44 11.73
C GLN A 36 25.47 4.58 11.58
N SER A 37 26.64 5.16 11.86
CA SER A 37 27.91 4.45 11.76
C SER A 37 28.03 3.35 12.81
N GLY A 38 28.59 2.20 12.45
CA GLY A 38 28.96 1.15 13.41
C GLY A 38 27.84 0.18 13.78
N MET A 39 26.68 0.22 13.10
CA MET A 39 25.56 -0.70 13.35
C MET A 39 25.88 -2.18 13.08
N LEU A 40 26.92 -2.49 12.29
CA LEU A 40 27.45 -3.86 12.14
C LEU A 40 28.68 -4.15 13.01
N LYS A 41 29.05 -3.23 13.91
CA LYS A 41 30.26 -3.31 14.74
C LYS A 41 29.91 -2.98 16.20
N HIS A 42 30.37 -1.84 16.71
CA HIS A 42 30.21 -1.45 18.12
C HIS A 42 28.79 -1.01 18.50
N HIS A 43 27.92 -0.72 17.53
CA HIS A 43 26.48 -0.45 17.73
C HIS A 43 25.59 -1.63 17.31
N PHE A 44 26.17 -2.82 17.10
CA PHE A 44 25.44 -4.00 16.67
C PHE A 44 24.36 -4.45 17.65
N SER A 45 24.62 -4.37 18.95
CA SER A 45 23.62 -4.68 19.98
C SER A 45 22.40 -3.76 19.93
N SER A 46 22.62 -2.47 19.69
CA SER A 46 21.55 -1.48 19.55
C SER A 46 20.75 -1.70 18.27
N MET A 47 21.43 -1.98 17.16
CA MET A 47 20.78 -2.32 15.89
C MET A 47 19.88 -3.55 16.06
N LEU A 48 20.39 -4.64 16.65
CA LEU A 48 19.62 -5.86 16.86
C LEU A 48 18.38 -5.65 17.74
N LYS A 49 18.44 -4.72 18.69
CA LYS A 49 17.34 -4.43 19.61
C LYS A 49 16.28 -3.52 19.00
N ASP A 50 16.71 -2.43 18.38
CA ASP A 50 15.82 -1.33 17.99
C ASP A 50 15.41 -1.40 16.51
N ASP A 51 16.28 -1.94 15.64
CA ASP A 51 16.07 -2.02 14.19
C ASP A 51 16.72 -3.29 13.58
N PRO A 52 16.20 -4.49 13.88
CA PRO A 52 16.80 -5.75 13.42
C PRO A 52 16.78 -5.91 11.89
N ASP A 53 15.82 -5.27 11.21
CA ASP A 53 15.65 -5.34 9.76
C ASP A 53 16.40 -4.20 9.02
N HIS A 54 17.29 -3.48 9.71
CA HIS A 54 18.04 -2.35 9.15
C HIS A 54 18.89 -2.74 7.93
N PHE A 55 19.52 -3.91 7.99
CA PHE A 55 20.34 -4.45 6.90
C PHE A 55 19.63 -5.61 6.22
N GLY A 56 19.60 -5.56 4.89
CA GLY A 56 19.02 -6.61 4.07
C GLY A 56 18.32 -6.03 2.84
N HIS A 57 18.01 -6.92 1.89
CA HIS A 57 17.20 -6.59 0.73
C HIS A 57 16.06 -7.60 0.61
N SER A 58 14.87 -7.11 0.27
CA SER A 58 13.78 -8.00 -0.12
C SER A 58 14.15 -8.70 -1.44
N SER A 59 13.92 -10.01 -1.51
CA SER A 59 14.28 -10.83 -2.68
C SER A 59 13.48 -10.50 -3.94
N LEU A 60 12.31 -9.84 -3.83
CA LEU A 60 11.43 -9.54 -4.96
C LEU A 60 11.14 -8.03 -5.06
N ASN A 61 11.98 -7.33 -5.81
CA ASN A 61 11.73 -5.94 -6.18
C ASN A 61 11.78 -5.75 -7.72
N PRO A 62 10.67 -5.98 -8.44
CA PRO A 62 10.64 -5.79 -9.88
C PRO A 62 10.76 -4.30 -10.25
N PRO A 63 11.44 -3.95 -11.37
CA PRO A 63 11.65 -2.56 -11.77
C PRO A 63 10.34 -1.82 -12.10
N GLN A 64 9.31 -2.55 -12.56
CA GLN A 64 7.98 -2.00 -12.81
C GLN A 64 6.96 -2.67 -11.90
N ARG A 65 6.60 -1.98 -10.80
CA ARG A 65 5.59 -2.45 -9.85
C ARG A 65 4.19 -2.08 -10.34
N ASN A 66 3.28 -3.04 -10.41
CA ASN A 66 1.87 -2.77 -10.63
C ASN A 66 1.22 -2.28 -9.32
N ILE A 67 1.35 -0.99 -9.03
CA ILE A 67 0.85 -0.38 -7.81
C ILE A 67 -0.60 0.06 -8.04
N ILE A 68 -1.53 -0.58 -7.33
CA ILE A 68 -2.91 -0.11 -7.21
C ILE A 68 -2.88 1.12 -6.30
N LYS A 69 -3.18 2.30 -6.84
CA LYS A 69 -2.95 3.57 -6.12
C LYS A 69 -4.14 3.96 -5.26
N LYS A 70 -5.36 3.69 -5.73
CA LYS A 70 -6.59 4.11 -5.06
C LYS A 70 -7.57 2.97 -4.92
N LEU A 71 -7.95 2.72 -3.68
CA LEU A 71 -8.84 1.64 -3.25
C LEU A 71 -10.10 2.26 -2.64
N THR A 72 -11.27 1.68 -2.93
CA THR A 72 -12.53 2.04 -2.28
C THR A 72 -13.10 0.81 -1.58
N ASN A 73 -13.72 1.01 -0.43
CA ASN A 73 -14.52 -0.03 0.21
C ASN A 73 -16.01 0.10 -0.16
N VAL A 74 -16.71 -1.03 -0.10
CA VAL A 74 -18.17 -1.08 -0.29
C VAL A 74 -18.93 -0.17 0.70
N ARG A 75 -18.41 0.04 1.92
CA ARG A 75 -18.95 0.99 2.91
C ARG A 75 -19.10 2.41 2.36
N ASP A 76 -18.10 2.87 1.61
CA ASP A 76 -17.96 4.28 1.23
C ASP A 76 -18.82 4.63 0.01
N LEU A 77 -19.50 3.63 -0.58
CA LEU A 77 -20.33 3.82 -1.77
C LEU A 77 -21.51 4.76 -1.54
N ASP A 78 -22.07 4.81 -0.33
CA ASP A 78 -23.20 5.70 -0.02
C ASP A 78 -22.79 7.18 0.00
N ASP A 79 -21.62 7.46 0.56
CA ASP A 79 -21.05 8.81 0.61
C ASP A 79 -20.62 9.25 -0.79
N LEU A 80 -19.96 8.37 -1.54
CA LEU A 80 -19.56 8.63 -2.93
C LEU A 80 -20.77 8.84 -3.85
N TYR A 81 -21.86 8.11 -3.63
CA TYR A 81 -23.10 8.30 -4.39
C TYR A 81 -23.77 9.64 -4.04
N SER A 82 -23.71 10.08 -2.79
CA SER A 82 -24.29 11.38 -2.40
C SER A 82 -23.59 12.56 -3.08
N GLN A 83 -22.29 12.43 -3.39
CA GLN A 83 -21.50 13.49 -4.02
C GLN A 83 -21.45 13.40 -5.56
N HIS A 84 -21.42 12.18 -6.10
CA HIS A 84 -21.13 11.93 -7.52
C HIS A 84 -22.15 10.99 -8.20
N GLY A 85 -23.23 10.66 -7.51
CA GLY A 85 -24.26 9.75 -7.98
C GLY A 85 -24.95 10.27 -9.23
N LYS A 86 -25.15 9.36 -10.19
CA LYS A 86 -26.03 9.57 -11.33
C LYS A 86 -27.19 8.58 -11.21
N GLN A 87 -28.40 9.05 -11.47
CA GLN A 87 -29.58 8.19 -11.57
C GLN A 87 -29.96 8.12 -13.05
N GLU A 88 -29.98 6.91 -13.60
CA GLU A 88 -30.36 6.69 -14.99
C GLU A 88 -31.26 5.44 -15.01
N ASN A 89 -32.48 5.59 -15.53
CA ASN A 89 -33.49 4.53 -15.64
C ASN A 89 -33.67 3.72 -14.33
N ASP A 90 -33.94 4.43 -13.23
CA ASP A 90 -34.17 3.90 -11.88
C ASP A 90 -33.01 3.12 -11.22
N LYS A 91 -31.86 3.00 -11.91
CA LYS A 91 -30.64 2.41 -11.34
C LYS A 91 -29.69 3.51 -10.85
N LYS A 92 -29.14 3.30 -9.64
CA LYS A 92 -28.12 4.18 -9.04
C LYS A 92 -26.75 3.83 -9.60
N ILE A 93 -26.24 4.63 -10.53
CA ILE A 93 -24.98 4.36 -11.24
C ILE A 93 -23.85 5.16 -10.58
N LEU A 94 -22.75 4.47 -10.28
CA LEU A 94 -21.52 5.07 -9.75
C LEU A 94 -20.32 4.65 -10.60
N ASP A 95 -19.67 5.63 -11.22
CA ASP A 95 -18.45 5.39 -12.00
C ASP A 95 -17.20 5.61 -11.14
N LEU A 96 -16.76 4.55 -10.48
CA LEU A 96 -15.58 4.57 -9.61
C LEU A 96 -14.29 4.81 -10.40
N LYS A 97 -14.25 4.41 -11.67
CA LYS A 97 -13.09 4.63 -12.53
C LYS A 97 -12.95 6.11 -12.89
N ALA A 98 -14.05 6.79 -13.17
CA ALA A 98 -14.04 8.24 -13.41
C ALA A 98 -13.56 9.02 -12.17
N LEU A 99 -13.85 8.51 -10.96
CA LEU A 99 -13.36 9.05 -9.69
C LEU A 99 -11.89 8.70 -9.41
N GLY A 100 -11.26 7.87 -10.26
CA GLY A 100 -9.87 7.47 -10.16
C GLY A 100 -9.60 6.32 -9.20
N PHE A 101 -10.60 5.53 -8.84
CA PHE A 101 -10.41 4.31 -8.06
C PHE A 101 -10.10 3.12 -8.96
N ASP A 102 -9.07 2.36 -8.57
CA ASP A 102 -8.56 1.23 -9.34
C ASP A 102 -9.23 -0.09 -8.94
N LYS A 103 -9.56 -0.25 -7.66
CA LYS A 103 -10.11 -1.51 -7.11
C LYS A 103 -11.12 -1.30 -5.99
N LEU A 104 -12.22 -2.06 -6.06
CA LEU A 104 -13.28 -2.11 -5.04
C LEU A 104 -13.05 -3.29 -4.09
N LEU A 105 -13.08 -3.01 -2.79
CA LEU A 105 -12.84 -3.94 -1.71
C LEU A 105 -14.14 -4.21 -0.92
N GLY A 106 -14.29 -5.44 -0.42
CA GLY A 106 -15.48 -5.88 0.31
C GLY A 106 -15.58 -5.41 1.77
N GLY A 107 -14.90 -4.32 2.16
CA GLY A 107 -14.95 -3.80 3.53
C GLY A 107 -16.28 -3.14 3.87
N GLY A 108 -16.85 -3.49 5.03
CA GLY A 108 -18.09 -2.92 5.56
C GLY A 108 -19.38 -3.49 4.97
N GLN A 109 -20.49 -2.75 5.13
CA GLN A 109 -21.84 -3.15 4.72
C GLN A 109 -22.39 -2.17 3.67
N ILE A 110 -23.23 -2.68 2.79
CA ILE A 110 -23.92 -1.91 1.76
C ILE A 110 -25.40 -1.82 2.14
N LYS A 111 -25.98 -0.62 2.09
CA LYS A 111 -27.39 -0.40 2.46
C LYS A 111 -28.32 -0.26 1.26
N LYS A 112 -27.77 0.12 0.10
CA LYS A 112 -28.51 0.44 -1.12
C LYS A 112 -27.92 -0.32 -2.29
N ALA A 113 -28.75 -0.64 -3.27
CA ALA A 113 -28.32 -1.23 -4.53
C ALA A 113 -27.57 -0.19 -5.38
N TYR A 114 -26.35 -0.51 -5.82
CA TYR A 114 -25.53 0.35 -6.68
C TYR A 114 -25.05 -0.42 -7.91
N SER A 115 -25.08 0.23 -9.07
CA SER A 115 -24.43 -0.24 -10.30
C SER A 115 -23.06 0.43 -10.42
N ASN A 116 -22.00 -0.30 -10.06
CA ASN A 116 -20.64 0.24 -9.97
C ASN A 116 -19.83 -0.13 -11.22
N LYS A 117 -19.23 0.88 -11.87
CA LYS A 117 -18.28 0.68 -12.99
C LYS A 117 -16.84 0.75 -12.46
N ILE A 118 -16.13 -0.38 -12.48
CA ILE A 118 -14.73 -0.46 -12.03
C ILE A 118 -13.93 -1.56 -12.75
N ASP A 119 -12.60 -1.40 -12.82
CA ASP A 119 -11.71 -2.34 -13.50
C ASP A 119 -11.43 -3.62 -12.67
N GLN A 120 -11.27 -3.48 -11.35
CA GLN A 120 -10.98 -4.59 -10.44
C GLN A 120 -11.88 -4.57 -9.20
N PHE A 121 -12.24 -5.76 -8.71
CA PHE A 121 -12.98 -5.93 -7.48
C PHE A 121 -12.59 -7.26 -6.81
N THR A 122 -12.76 -7.35 -5.49
CA THR A 122 -12.57 -8.60 -4.73
C THR A 122 -13.83 -9.47 -4.77
N SER A 123 -13.73 -10.80 -4.65
CA SER A 123 -14.88 -11.72 -4.60
C SER A 123 -15.88 -11.33 -3.51
N LYS A 124 -15.39 -11.00 -2.29
CA LYS A 124 -16.24 -10.50 -1.19
C LYS A 124 -17.01 -9.21 -1.52
N ALA A 125 -16.48 -8.36 -2.40
CA ALA A 125 -17.17 -7.15 -2.81
C ALA A 125 -18.28 -7.49 -3.81
N GLU A 126 -18.01 -8.42 -4.73
CA GLU A 126 -18.98 -8.92 -5.69
C GLU A 126 -20.19 -9.55 -5.00
N ASP A 127 -19.94 -10.45 -4.04
CA ASP A 127 -21.02 -11.13 -3.30
C ASP A 127 -21.89 -10.12 -2.55
N LYS A 128 -21.29 -9.12 -1.89
CA LYS A 128 -22.02 -8.09 -1.15
C LYS A 128 -22.85 -7.19 -2.05
N VAL A 129 -22.30 -6.78 -3.19
CA VAL A 129 -23.03 -5.93 -4.14
C VAL A 129 -24.19 -6.71 -4.77
N LYS A 130 -23.98 -7.98 -5.13
CA LYS A 130 -25.05 -8.86 -5.65
C LYS A 130 -26.15 -9.12 -4.63
N ASN A 131 -25.79 -9.42 -3.37
CA ASN A 131 -26.76 -9.64 -2.30
C ASN A 131 -27.63 -8.41 -2.01
N ALA A 132 -27.11 -7.21 -2.27
CA ALA A 132 -27.85 -5.97 -2.15
C ALA A 132 -28.64 -5.59 -3.42
N GLY A 133 -28.67 -6.45 -4.44
CA GLY A 133 -29.35 -6.19 -5.71
C GLY A 133 -28.62 -5.21 -6.63
N GLY A 134 -27.34 -4.96 -6.38
CA GLY A 134 -26.48 -4.13 -7.22
C GLY A 134 -25.77 -4.92 -8.33
N GLU A 135 -25.20 -4.18 -9.29
CA GLU A 135 -24.48 -4.76 -10.43
C GLU A 135 -23.04 -4.22 -10.48
N LEU A 136 -22.08 -5.06 -10.87
CA LEU A 136 -20.69 -4.66 -11.11
C LEU A 136 -20.37 -4.81 -12.60
N VAL A 137 -20.08 -3.69 -13.26
CA VAL A 137 -19.74 -3.69 -14.69
C VAL A 137 -18.23 -3.55 -14.84
N LYS A 138 -17.58 -4.66 -15.22
CA LYS A 138 -16.16 -4.67 -15.58
C LYS A 138 -15.97 -4.17 -17.01
N LYS A 139 -15.25 -3.06 -17.21
CA LYS A 139 -14.72 -2.73 -18.55
C LYS A 139 -13.62 -3.74 -18.87
N LYS A 140 -13.90 -4.71 -19.74
CA LYS A 140 -12.86 -5.57 -20.31
C LYS A 140 -11.89 -4.66 -21.07
N LYS A 141 -10.62 -4.60 -20.65
CA LYS A 141 -9.56 -4.04 -21.49
C LYS A 141 -9.52 -4.88 -22.77
N LYS A 142 -9.59 -4.25 -23.95
CA LYS A 142 -9.31 -4.92 -25.22
C LYS A 142 -7.89 -5.49 -25.09
N ILE A 143 -7.78 -6.81 -25.12
CA ILE A 143 -6.51 -7.51 -25.11
C ILE A 143 -5.93 -7.33 -26.53
N ASP A 144 -4.71 -6.79 -26.62
CA ASP A 144 -4.01 -6.66 -27.89
C ASP A 144 -3.84 -8.03 -28.53
N ARG A 145 -4.14 -8.12 -29.83
CA ARG A 145 -4.27 -9.35 -30.65
C ARG A 145 -3.04 -10.27 -30.68
N PHE A 146 -1.97 -9.93 -29.96
CA PHE A 146 -0.73 -10.70 -29.88
C PHE A 146 -0.79 -11.82 -28.82
N THR A 147 -1.52 -11.67 -27.72
CA THR A 147 -1.58 -12.71 -26.68
C THR A 147 -2.56 -13.84 -27.02
N SER A 148 -3.62 -13.57 -27.79
CA SER A 148 -4.59 -14.61 -28.21
C SER A 148 -3.96 -15.66 -29.14
N LYS A 149 -3.06 -15.25 -30.05
CA LYS A 149 -2.32 -16.18 -30.92
C LYS A 149 -1.36 -17.10 -30.13
N ALA A 150 -0.90 -16.68 -28.96
CA ALA A 150 -0.04 -17.49 -28.10
C ALA A 150 -0.85 -18.54 -27.32
N GLU A 151 -2.02 -18.16 -26.79
CA GLU A 151 -2.92 -19.09 -26.09
C GLU A 151 -3.49 -20.17 -27.03
N ASP A 152 -3.83 -19.82 -28.28
CA ASP A 152 -4.33 -20.79 -29.27
C ASP A 152 -3.24 -21.77 -29.75
N LYS A 153 -1.97 -21.32 -29.86
CA LYS A 153 -0.83 -22.20 -30.18
C LYS A 153 -0.52 -23.20 -29.07
N VAL A 154 -0.64 -22.79 -27.80
CA VAL A 154 -0.39 -23.68 -26.65
C VAL A 154 -1.46 -24.76 -26.53
N LYS A 155 -2.72 -24.45 -26.84
CA LYS A 155 -3.81 -25.45 -26.86
C LYS A 155 -3.64 -26.48 -27.97
N ASN A 156 -3.32 -26.05 -29.19
CA ASN A 156 -3.05 -26.97 -30.31
C ASN A 156 -1.83 -27.86 -30.04
N ALA A 157 -0.76 -27.33 -29.43
CA ALA A 157 0.42 -28.14 -29.09
C ALA A 157 0.11 -29.21 -28.01
N GLY A 158 -0.78 -28.90 -27.06
CA GLY A 158 -1.26 -29.86 -26.08
C GLY A 158 -2.09 -31.00 -26.70
N GLU A 159 -2.98 -30.68 -27.64
CA GLU A 159 -3.79 -31.68 -28.35
C GLU A 159 -2.95 -32.56 -29.29
N GLU A 160 -1.91 -32.02 -29.93
CA GLU A 160 -0.98 -32.81 -30.75
C GLU A 160 -0.11 -33.77 -29.94
N LEU A 161 0.28 -33.40 -28.71
CA LEU A 161 1.05 -34.27 -27.82
C LEU A 161 0.22 -35.42 -27.24
N VAL A 162 -1.07 -35.18 -26.95
CA VAL A 162 -1.98 -36.23 -26.48
C VAL A 162 -2.27 -37.26 -27.58
N LYS A 163 -2.34 -36.85 -28.86
CA LYS A 163 -2.51 -37.77 -30.00
C LYS A 163 -1.28 -38.60 -30.35
N LYS A 164 -0.07 -38.19 -29.96
CA LYS A 164 1.18 -38.93 -30.21
C LYS A 164 1.52 -39.97 -29.15
N ASN A 165 0.94 -39.86 -27.96
CA ASN A 165 1.25 -40.68 -26.79
C ASN A 165 0.07 -41.59 -26.35
N GLY A 166 -1.00 -41.66 -27.16
CA GLY A 166 -2.18 -42.50 -26.94
C GLY A 166 -2.28 -43.60 -27.99
#